data_AF-A0A2N5IW07-F1
#
_entry.id   AF-A0A2N5IW07-F1
#
_cell.length_a   1.000
_cell.length_b   1.000
_cell.length_c   1.000
_cell.angle_alpha   90.00
_cell.angle_beta   90.00
_cell.angle_gamma   90.00
#
_symmetry.space_group_name_H-M   'P 1'
#
loop_
_entity.id
_entity.type
_entity.pdbx_description
1 polymer ?
#
loop_
_entity_poly.entity_id
_entity_poly.type
_entity_poly.pdbx_seq_one_letter_code
_entity_poly.pdbx_strand_id
1 'polypeptide(L)'
;MSEEASTFRKTASASRRDEGAAPTTADEAAFALMEPRDQLKTLLRAHMADRPFSELSPVTFDHRGASLIGHIMLDTLEEQGYSIADFDAVGALTAAAVPIVCSMMHAAASRGEALDGFVMDFVYPATKGPSIEGRRVVLVDSWLSEKSYVQTSSLVTLRNGNELSLDFGIVDAAGAEVVAITSLIGGVDMEQPTVRVIDPVSGEATEVPFVETFHESELH
;
A
#
# COMPACT_ATOMS: atom_id res chain seq x y z
N MET A 1 9.88 -37.56 34.30
CA MET A 1 10.10 -37.43 32.85
C MET A 1 9.02 -38.21 32.14
N SER A 2 8.09 -37.52 31.49
CA SER A 2 7.39 -37.95 30.28
C SER A 2 6.54 -36.76 29.83
N GLU A 3 6.94 -36.19 28.71
CA GLU A 3 6.45 -34.96 28.10
C GLU A 3 5.03 -35.14 27.53
N GLU A 4 4.14 -34.18 27.81
CA GLU A 4 2.95 -33.96 26.98
C GLU A 4 3.39 -33.22 25.72
N ALA A 5 3.69 -33.97 24.66
CA ALA A 5 3.81 -33.41 23.32
C ALA A 5 2.39 -33.13 22.77
N SER A 6 1.97 -31.87 22.82
CA SER A 6 0.80 -31.38 22.08
C SER A 6 1.07 -31.51 20.57
N THR A 7 0.65 -32.62 19.98
CA THR A 7 0.72 -32.83 18.52
C THR A 7 -0.26 -31.89 17.83
N PHE A 8 0.28 -30.98 17.00
CA PHE A 8 -0.49 -30.12 16.09
C PHE A 8 -1.57 -30.93 15.36
N ARG A 9 -2.83 -30.47 15.47
CA ARG A 9 -3.96 -31.05 14.72
C ARG A 9 -3.73 -30.82 13.22
N LYS A 10 -3.75 -31.88 12.42
CA LYS A 10 -3.77 -31.78 10.96
C LYS A 10 -5.04 -31.04 10.52
N THR A 11 -4.89 -29.91 9.85
CA THR A 11 -5.98 -29.22 9.17
C THR A 11 -6.51 -30.14 8.07
N ALA A 12 -7.80 -30.48 8.12
CA ALA A 12 -8.46 -31.20 7.04
C ALA A 12 -8.40 -30.33 5.76
N SER A 13 -8.15 -30.96 4.61
CA SER A 13 -8.17 -30.25 3.33
C SER A 13 -9.58 -29.75 3.08
N ALA A 14 -9.80 -28.44 3.23
CA ALA A 14 -10.98 -27.81 2.65
C ALA A 14 -10.92 -28.05 1.14
N SER A 15 -11.97 -28.65 0.58
CA SER A 15 -12.14 -28.79 -0.86
C SER A 15 -12.07 -27.40 -1.48
N ARG A 16 -11.01 -27.13 -2.26
CA ARG A 16 -10.92 -25.94 -3.10
C ARG A 16 -12.12 -25.95 -4.04
N ARG A 17 -13.03 -24.99 -3.87
CA ARG A 17 -13.82 -24.52 -5.00
C ARG A 17 -12.86 -23.72 -5.85
N ASP A 18 -12.37 -24.37 -6.90
CA ASP A 18 -11.55 -23.78 -7.94
C ASP A 18 -12.49 -22.97 -8.84
N GLU A 19 -12.76 -21.73 -8.46
CA GLU A 19 -13.48 -20.77 -9.30
C GLU A 19 -12.46 -19.93 -10.07
N GLY A 20 -11.95 -20.51 -11.16
CA GLY A 20 -11.10 -19.84 -12.13
C GLY A 20 -10.41 -20.88 -13.02
N ALA A 21 -10.78 -20.94 -14.31
CA ALA A 21 -10.03 -21.75 -15.25
C ALA A 21 -8.56 -21.30 -15.23
N ALA A 22 -7.62 -22.25 -15.10
CA ALA A 22 -6.20 -21.93 -15.17
C ALA A 22 -5.91 -21.19 -16.49
N PRO A 23 -5.18 -20.06 -16.46
CA PRO A 23 -4.88 -19.29 -17.65
C PRO A 23 -4.19 -20.18 -18.69
N THR A 24 -4.54 -20.00 -19.96
CA THR A 24 -3.87 -20.76 -21.02
C THR A 24 -2.48 -20.19 -21.27
N THR A 25 -1.56 -21.00 -21.82
CA THR A 25 -0.23 -20.53 -22.25
C THR A 25 -0.30 -19.37 -23.26
N ALA A 26 -1.39 -19.26 -24.02
CA ALA A 26 -1.61 -18.14 -24.93
C ALA A 26 -1.99 -16.86 -24.18
N ASP A 27 -2.79 -16.97 -23.11
CA ASP A 27 -3.17 -15.84 -22.26
C ASP A 27 -1.96 -15.31 -21.48
N GLU A 28 -1.10 -16.21 -20.98
CA GLU A 28 0.15 -15.83 -20.32
C GLU A 28 1.13 -15.11 -21.27
N ALA A 29 1.26 -15.62 -22.50
CA ALA A 29 2.10 -14.99 -23.52
C ALA A 29 1.57 -13.61 -23.93
N ALA A 30 0.25 -13.46 -24.07
CA ALA A 30 -0.37 -12.17 -24.36
C ALA A 30 -0.17 -11.18 -23.21
N PHE A 31 -0.34 -11.63 -21.96
CA PHE A 31 -0.10 -10.82 -20.76
C PHE A 31 1.36 -10.35 -20.69
N ALA A 32 2.32 -11.24 -20.93
CA ALA A 32 3.75 -10.90 -20.87
C ALA A 32 4.19 -9.88 -21.93
N LEU A 33 3.43 -9.71 -23.02
CA LEU A 33 3.70 -8.72 -24.07
C LEU A 33 3.10 -7.34 -23.78
N MET A 34 2.26 -7.19 -22.75
CA MET A 34 1.69 -5.90 -22.35
C MET A 34 2.74 -5.07 -21.62
N GLU A 35 2.60 -3.74 -21.67
CA GLU A 35 3.38 -2.85 -20.83
C GLU A 35 3.13 -3.14 -19.33
N PRO A 36 4.13 -3.02 -18.44
CA PRO A 36 4.01 -3.35 -17.02
C PRO A 36 2.79 -2.70 -16.34
N ARG A 37 2.52 -1.43 -16.65
CA ARG A 37 1.38 -0.69 -16.11
C ARG A 37 0.04 -1.27 -16.59
N ASP A 38 -0.05 -1.69 -17.86
CA ASP A 38 -1.24 -2.32 -18.43
C ASP A 38 -1.44 -3.75 -17.91
N GLN A 39 -0.36 -4.48 -17.61
CA GLN A 39 -0.41 -5.78 -16.93
C GLN A 39 -1.06 -5.64 -15.55
N LEU A 40 -0.56 -4.71 -14.73
CA LEU A 40 -1.11 -4.48 -13.39
C LEU A 40 -2.55 -3.97 -13.45
N LYS A 41 -2.86 -3.05 -14.38
CA LYS A 41 -4.23 -2.56 -14.61
C LYS A 41 -5.20 -3.68 -14.98
N THR A 42 -4.76 -4.63 -15.80
CA THR A 42 -5.53 -5.84 -16.14
C THR A 42 -5.84 -6.68 -14.90
N LEU A 43 -4.84 -6.92 -14.03
CA LEU A 43 -5.03 -7.68 -12.79
C LEU A 43 -6.02 -6.98 -11.84
N LEU A 44 -5.88 -5.66 -11.68
CA LEU A 44 -6.75 -4.84 -10.84
C LEU A 44 -8.20 -4.87 -11.37
N ARG A 45 -8.41 -4.60 -12.67
CA ARG A 45 -9.75 -4.64 -13.29
C ARG A 45 -10.41 -6.00 -13.17
N ALA A 46 -9.68 -7.08 -13.44
CA ALA A 46 -10.20 -8.44 -13.32
C ALA A 46 -10.68 -8.76 -11.90
N HIS A 47 -9.96 -8.25 -10.89
CA HIS A 47 -10.33 -8.42 -9.49
C HIS A 47 -11.49 -7.51 -9.04
N MET A 48 -11.53 -6.28 -9.56
CA MET A 48 -12.48 -5.24 -9.15
C MET A 48 -13.84 -5.31 -9.86
N ALA A 49 -13.91 -5.88 -11.06
CA ALA A 49 -15.04 -5.86 -11.98
C ALA A 49 -16.45 -5.73 -11.33
N ASP A 50 -17.01 -6.83 -10.80
CA ASP A 50 -18.40 -6.87 -10.30
C ASP A 50 -18.55 -6.40 -8.84
N ARG A 51 -17.55 -5.70 -8.30
CA ARG A 51 -17.49 -5.39 -6.87
C ARG A 51 -17.46 -3.88 -6.66
N PRO A 52 -18.41 -3.31 -5.88
CA PRO A 52 -18.40 -1.89 -5.56
C PRO A 52 -17.19 -1.50 -4.69
N PHE A 53 -16.57 -2.48 -4.05
CA PHE A 53 -15.34 -2.34 -3.27
C PHE A 53 -14.59 -3.67 -3.27
N SER A 54 -13.26 -3.64 -3.37
CA SER A 54 -12.41 -4.84 -3.32
C SER A 54 -11.18 -4.59 -2.46
N GLU A 55 -10.97 -5.45 -1.46
CA GLU A 55 -9.65 -5.56 -0.82
C GLU A 55 -8.63 -6.03 -1.85
N LEU A 56 -7.47 -5.39 -1.93
CA LEU A 56 -6.49 -5.64 -2.99
C LEU A 56 -5.53 -6.81 -2.71
N SER A 57 -5.64 -7.49 -1.57
CA SER A 57 -4.77 -8.63 -1.22
C SER A 57 -4.62 -9.69 -2.32
N PRO A 58 -5.69 -10.08 -3.06
CA PRO A 58 -5.53 -11.03 -4.16
C PRO A 58 -4.61 -10.55 -5.29
N VAL A 59 -4.43 -9.24 -5.46
CA VAL A 59 -3.50 -8.65 -6.44
C VAL A 59 -2.14 -8.35 -5.80
N THR A 60 -2.11 -7.80 -4.59
CA THR A 60 -0.85 -7.43 -3.91
C THR A 60 -0.05 -8.64 -3.43
N PHE A 61 -0.68 -9.81 -3.27
CA PHE A 61 -0.01 -11.10 -3.05
C PHE A 61 0.08 -11.99 -4.31
N ASP A 62 -0.46 -11.56 -5.46
CA ASP A 62 -0.23 -12.26 -6.74
C ASP A 62 1.24 -12.09 -7.15
N HIS A 63 1.90 -13.19 -7.53
CA HIS A 63 3.31 -13.17 -7.90
C HIS A 63 3.64 -12.21 -9.05
N ARG A 64 2.72 -11.98 -10.00
CA ARG A 64 2.89 -10.99 -11.07
C ARG A 64 2.62 -9.61 -10.52
N GLY A 65 1.50 -9.42 -9.83
CA GLY A 65 1.11 -8.15 -9.21
C GLY A 65 2.21 -7.57 -8.30
N ALA A 66 2.66 -8.34 -7.31
CA ALA A 66 3.71 -7.95 -6.37
C ALA A 66 5.03 -7.56 -7.08
N SER A 67 5.38 -8.23 -8.18
CA SER A 67 6.59 -7.91 -8.95
C SER A 67 6.48 -6.57 -9.71
N LEU A 68 5.27 -6.14 -10.05
CA LEU A 68 5.01 -4.94 -10.83
C LEU A 68 4.76 -3.71 -9.95
N ILE A 69 4.00 -3.88 -8.86
CA ILE A 69 3.52 -2.79 -8.00
C ILE A 69 4.65 -1.87 -7.55
N GLY A 70 5.73 -2.43 -6.99
CA GLY A 70 6.83 -1.63 -6.46
C GLY A 70 7.50 -0.76 -7.52
N HIS A 71 7.71 -1.32 -8.71
CA HIS A 71 8.31 -0.60 -9.83
C HIS A 71 7.43 0.56 -10.29
N ILE A 72 6.15 0.28 -10.53
CA ILE A 72 5.19 1.25 -11.04
C ILE A 72 4.96 2.37 -10.02
N MET A 73 4.84 2.07 -8.73
CA MET A 73 4.65 3.10 -7.71
C MET A 73 5.86 4.02 -7.58
N LEU A 74 7.08 3.49 -7.66
CA LEU A 74 8.30 4.31 -7.69
C LEU A 74 8.37 5.17 -8.95
N ASP A 75 8.02 4.62 -10.11
CA ASP A 75 7.98 5.38 -11.37
C ASP A 75 6.93 6.50 -11.31
N THR A 76 5.75 6.23 -10.75
CA THR A 76 4.71 7.26 -10.56
C THR A 76 5.15 8.35 -9.58
N LEU A 77 5.86 8.00 -8.50
CA LEU A 77 6.45 8.99 -7.59
C LEU A 77 7.48 9.87 -8.33
N GLU A 78 8.37 9.27 -9.12
CA GLU A 78 9.36 10.00 -9.94
C GLU A 78 8.68 10.93 -10.95
N GLU A 79 7.63 10.47 -11.63
CA GLU A 79 6.82 11.27 -12.57
C GLU A 79 6.17 12.49 -11.89
N GLN A 80 5.83 12.38 -10.60
CA GLN A 80 5.30 13.47 -9.78
C GLN A 80 6.39 14.33 -9.12
N GLY A 81 7.67 14.07 -9.41
CA GLY A 81 8.81 14.85 -8.94
C GLY A 81 9.44 14.36 -7.64
N TYR A 82 9.10 13.16 -7.18
CA TYR A 82 9.72 12.50 -6.00
C TYR A 82 10.67 11.40 -6.46
N SER A 83 11.95 11.73 -6.56
CA SER A 83 12.99 10.73 -6.78
C SER A 83 13.21 9.89 -5.52
N ILE A 84 13.77 8.70 -5.68
CA ILE A 84 14.19 7.84 -4.57
C ILE A 84 15.17 8.52 -3.61
N ALA A 85 15.87 9.57 -4.04
CA ALA A 85 16.76 10.36 -3.18
C ALA A 85 16.02 11.39 -2.29
N ASP A 86 14.75 11.65 -2.57
CA ASP A 86 13.93 12.65 -1.86
C ASP A 86 13.31 12.10 -0.56
N PHE A 87 13.33 10.79 -0.37
CA PHE A 87 12.85 10.11 0.83
C PHE A 87 13.74 8.94 1.21
N ASP A 88 13.75 8.59 2.49
CA ASP A 88 14.66 7.58 3.06
C ASP A 88 13.91 6.29 3.44
N ALA A 89 12.57 6.35 3.61
CA ALA A 89 11.75 5.19 3.94
C ALA A 89 10.30 5.31 3.43
N VAL A 90 9.64 4.16 3.30
CA VAL A 90 8.20 4.05 3.01
C VAL A 90 7.44 3.37 4.15
N GLY A 91 6.33 3.95 4.57
CA GLY A 91 5.54 3.51 5.74
C GLY A 91 4.15 3.03 5.37
N ALA A 92 3.77 1.82 5.76
CA ALA A 92 2.40 1.33 5.55
C ALA A 92 1.43 2.01 6.52
N LEU A 93 0.42 2.71 5.98
CA LEU A 93 -0.70 3.28 6.76
C LEU A 93 -1.67 2.19 7.24
N THR A 94 -1.92 1.20 6.38
CA THR A 94 -2.81 0.07 6.68
C THR A 94 -2.06 -1.25 6.63
N ALA A 95 -2.61 -2.29 7.27
CA ALA A 95 -2.15 -3.66 7.07
C ALA A 95 -2.20 -4.11 5.60
N ALA A 96 -3.16 -3.57 4.82
CA ALA A 96 -3.31 -3.86 3.39
C ALA A 96 -2.18 -3.25 2.53
N ALA A 97 -1.50 -2.21 3.03
CA ALA A 97 -0.38 -1.58 2.36
C ALA A 97 0.98 -2.24 2.63
N VAL A 98 1.07 -3.13 3.63
CA VAL A 98 2.32 -3.84 3.95
C VAL A 98 2.92 -4.60 2.75
N PRO A 99 2.15 -5.36 1.95
CA PRO A 99 2.69 -6.04 0.76
C PRO A 99 3.19 -5.06 -0.30
N ILE A 100 2.59 -3.87 -0.37
CA ILE A 100 3.00 -2.80 -1.29
C ILE A 100 4.34 -2.22 -0.85
N VAL A 101 4.50 -1.92 0.45
CA VAL A 101 5.79 -1.49 1.02
C VAL A 101 6.90 -2.49 0.71
N CYS A 102 6.65 -3.79 0.95
CA CYS A 102 7.62 -4.84 0.60
C CYS A 102 7.96 -4.83 -0.91
N SER A 103 6.96 -4.62 -1.76
CA SER A 103 7.15 -4.56 -3.22
C SER A 103 8.03 -3.36 -3.62
N MET A 104 7.78 -2.18 -3.03
CA MET A 104 8.60 -0.97 -3.27
C MET A 104 10.04 -1.16 -2.80
N MET A 105 10.27 -1.77 -1.63
CA MET A 105 11.62 -2.09 -1.14
C MET A 105 12.38 -2.98 -2.12
N HIS A 106 11.73 -4.02 -2.65
CA HIS A 106 12.35 -4.91 -3.63
C HIS A 106 12.61 -4.23 -4.98
N ALA A 107 11.70 -3.35 -5.42
CA ALA A 107 11.89 -2.57 -6.64
C ALA A 107 13.02 -1.53 -6.52
N ALA A 108 13.17 -0.87 -5.37
CA ALA A 108 14.30 0.01 -5.12
C ALA A 108 15.62 -0.77 -5.11
N ALA A 109 15.66 -1.91 -4.40
CA ALA A 109 16.85 -2.75 -4.33
C ALA A 109 17.27 -3.29 -5.72
N SER A 110 16.32 -3.61 -6.60
CA SER A 110 16.63 -4.06 -7.97
C SER A 110 17.20 -2.94 -8.86
N ARG A 111 16.93 -1.68 -8.51
CA ARG A 111 17.53 -0.47 -9.11
C ARG A 111 18.88 -0.09 -8.49
N GLY A 112 19.32 -0.80 -7.45
CA GLY A 112 20.54 -0.47 -6.70
C GLY A 112 20.36 0.63 -5.66
N GLU A 113 19.12 0.98 -5.35
CA GLU A 113 18.74 2.03 -4.41
C GLU A 113 18.43 1.47 -3.02
N ALA A 114 18.70 2.26 -1.99
CA ALA A 114 18.40 1.90 -0.61
C ALA A 114 17.07 2.53 -0.20
N LEU A 115 16.05 1.69 0.05
CA LEU A 115 14.76 2.13 0.56
C LEU A 115 14.32 1.23 1.72
N ASP A 116 14.21 1.82 2.91
CA ASP A 116 13.72 1.12 4.09
C ASP A 116 12.19 1.12 4.12
N GLY A 117 11.61 0.04 4.65
CA GLY A 117 10.16 -0.07 4.90
C GLY A 117 9.86 -0.10 6.38
N PHE A 118 8.74 0.51 6.78
CA PHE A 118 8.24 0.43 8.15
C PHE A 118 6.72 0.29 8.22
N VAL A 119 6.25 -0.11 9.41
CA VAL A 119 4.83 -0.16 9.79
C VAL A 119 4.68 0.58 11.11
N MET A 120 3.53 1.22 11.31
CA MET A 120 3.18 1.85 12.58
C MET A 120 2.21 0.96 13.35
N ASP A 121 2.40 0.88 14.66
CA ASP A 121 1.60 0.06 15.56
C ASP A 121 1.55 0.74 16.94
N PHE A 122 0.54 0.40 17.74
CA PHE A 122 0.32 0.99 19.06
C PHE A 122 1.14 0.33 20.17
N VAL A 123 1.88 -0.73 19.84
CA VAL A 123 2.77 -1.42 20.79
C VAL A 123 4.17 -0.83 20.70
N TYR A 124 4.79 -0.48 21.83
CA TYR A 124 6.17 0.01 21.84
C TYR A 124 7.18 -1.05 21.35
N PRO A 125 8.18 -0.69 20.51
CA PRO A 125 8.35 0.60 19.83
C PRO A 125 7.29 0.80 18.74
N ALA A 126 6.68 1.98 18.65
CA ALA A 126 5.53 2.22 17.76
C ALA A 126 5.86 1.98 16.29
N THR A 127 7.08 2.33 15.85
CA THR A 127 7.60 2.00 14.53
C THR A 127 8.16 0.57 14.51
N LYS A 128 7.73 -0.23 13.54
CA LYS A 128 8.23 -1.58 13.24
C LYS A 128 9.06 -1.53 11.96
N GLY A 129 10.37 -1.70 12.09
CA GLY A 129 11.33 -1.60 11.00
C GLY A 129 12.60 -0.86 11.44
N PRO A 130 13.47 -0.47 10.50
CA PRO A 130 14.54 0.48 10.75
C PRO A 130 14.01 1.79 11.35
N SER A 131 14.86 2.48 12.13
CA SER A 131 14.46 3.78 12.72
C SER A 131 14.16 4.80 11.62
N ILE A 132 13.10 5.56 11.82
CA ILE A 132 12.73 6.71 10.98
C ILE A 132 13.14 8.05 11.59
N GLU A 133 13.89 8.05 12.70
CA GLU A 133 14.26 9.28 13.41
C GLU A 133 14.96 10.29 12.49
N GLY A 134 14.38 11.49 12.36
CA GLY A 134 14.90 12.56 11.50
C GLY A 134 14.88 12.25 10.00
N ARG A 135 14.16 11.22 9.55
CA ARG A 135 14.11 10.79 8.14
C ARG A 135 12.93 11.39 7.39
N ARG A 136 13.08 11.50 6.07
CA ARG A 136 12.01 11.84 5.15
C ARG A 136 11.29 10.55 4.75
N VAL A 137 9.97 10.53 4.83
CA VAL A 137 9.18 9.32 4.60
C VAL A 137 8.01 9.57 3.65
N VAL A 138 7.71 8.54 2.86
CA VAL A 138 6.48 8.48 2.08
C VAL A 138 5.53 7.49 2.75
N LEU A 139 4.30 7.91 3.02
CA LEU A 139 3.28 7.03 3.59
C LEU A 139 2.47 6.36 2.48
N VAL A 140 2.18 5.08 2.64
CA VAL A 140 1.64 4.22 1.59
C VAL A 140 0.32 3.63 2.05
N ASP A 141 -0.71 3.75 1.21
CA ASP A 141 -1.94 2.98 1.34
C ASP A 141 -2.22 2.14 0.09
N SER A 142 -3.09 1.13 0.22
CA SER A 142 -3.53 0.32 -0.91
C SER A 142 -4.61 1.02 -1.74
N TRP A 143 -5.58 1.66 -1.08
CA TRP A 143 -6.68 2.37 -1.74
C TRP A 143 -7.17 3.54 -0.88
N LEU A 144 -6.92 4.76 -1.35
CA LEU A 144 -7.36 6.00 -0.72
C LEU A 144 -8.40 6.70 -1.60
N SER A 145 -9.63 6.92 -1.11
CA SER A 145 -10.72 7.54 -1.88
C SER A 145 -11.66 8.29 -0.94
N GLU A 146 -12.31 9.36 -1.42
CA GLU A 146 -13.34 10.06 -0.64
C GLU A 146 -14.53 9.16 -0.28
N LYS A 147 -14.71 8.06 -1.03
CA LYS A 147 -15.80 7.08 -0.87
C LYS A 147 -15.40 5.84 -0.07
N SER A 148 -14.14 5.70 0.34
CA SER A 148 -13.68 4.50 1.05
C SER A 148 -14.17 4.54 2.51
N TYR A 149 -15.17 3.70 2.81
CA TYR A 149 -15.84 3.66 4.12
C TYR A 149 -15.37 2.51 5.03
N VAL A 150 -14.70 1.48 4.51
CA VAL A 150 -14.26 0.34 5.33
C VAL A 150 -13.06 -0.37 4.68
N GLN A 151 -11.85 0.00 5.06
CA GLN A 151 -10.79 -0.99 5.31
C GLN A 151 -10.24 -0.69 6.70
N THR A 152 -10.33 -1.69 7.56
CA THR A 152 -10.05 -1.64 8.99
C THR A 152 -8.74 -0.90 9.30
N SER A 153 -8.94 0.31 9.85
CA SER A 153 -8.02 1.28 10.44
C SER A 153 -7.06 2.08 9.53
N SER A 154 -7.59 3.00 8.71
CA SER A 154 -6.95 4.31 8.44
C SER A 154 -7.94 5.36 7.91
N LEU A 155 -9.08 4.94 7.33
CA LEU A 155 -10.00 5.85 6.63
C LEU A 155 -11.40 5.90 7.25
N VAL A 156 -11.51 6.33 8.50
CA VAL A 156 -12.72 7.09 8.88
C VAL A 156 -12.61 8.48 8.25
N THR A 157 -12.85 8.52 6.93
CA THR A 157 -13.09 9.69 6.08
C THR A 157 -12.01 10.79 6.10
N LEU A 158 -11.62 11.27 4.92
CA LEU A 158 -11.02 12.60 4.70
C LEU A 158 -11.82 13.77 5.35
N ARG A 159 -12.94 13.48 6.02
CA ARG A 159 -13.81 14.40 6.74
C ARG A 159 -13.73 14.33 8.27
N ASN A 160 -13.36 13.21 8.91
CA ASN A 160 -13.48 13.03 10.38
C ASN A 160 -12.22 12.50 11.11
N GLY A 161 -11.06 12.42 10.44
CA GLY A 161 -9.76 12.80 11.02
C GLY A 161 -9.25 12.10 12.30
N ASN A 162 -9.51 10.82 12.54
CA ASN A 162 -9.04 10.17 13.78
C ASN A 162 -7.90 9.14 13.64
N GLU A 163 -7.76 8.45 12.50
CA GLU A 163 -6.76 7.38 12.38
C GLU A 163 -5.45 7.85 11.74
N LEU A 164 -5.51 8.62 10.63
CA LEU A 164 -4.32 9.26 10.04
C LEU A 164 -3.60 10.14 11.06
N SER A 165 -4.34 10.90 11.86
CA SER A 165 -3.81 11.78 12.90
C SER A 165 -2.92 11.04 13.92
N LEU A 166 -3.21 9.76 14.19
CA LEU A 166 -2.41 8.93 15.09
C LEU A 166 -1.13 8.44 14.42
N ASP A 167 -1.22 7.93 13.19
CA ASP A 167 -0.05 7.50 12.42
C ASP A 167 0.92 8.67 12.21
N PHE A 168 0.40 9.84 11.85
CA PHE A 168 1.18 11.07 11.76
C PHE A 168 1.77 11.49 13.11
N GLY A 169 1.06 11.29 14.22
CA GLY A 169 1.61 11.52 15.55
C GLY A 169 2.80 10.59 15.89
N ILE A 170 2.81 9.35 15.39
CA ILE A 170 3.95 8.43 15.54
C ILE A 170 5.15 8.92 14.72
N VAL A 171 4.91 9.37 13.49
CA VAL A 171 5.96 9.90 12.61
C VAL A 171 6.54 11.21 13.17
N ASP A 172 5.68 12.13 13.62
CA ASP A 172 6.07 13.40 14.23
C ASP A 172 6.84 13.18 15.55
N ALA A 173 6.40 12.24 16.39
CA ALA A 173 7.13 11.89 17.62
C ALA A 173 8.53 11.33 17.35
N ALA A 174 8.77 10.75 16.17
CA ALA A 174 10.10 10.33 15.72
C ALA A 174 10.91 11.49 15.11
N GLY A 175 10.32 12.68 14.94
CA GLY A 175 10.93 13.81 14.23
C GLY A 175 11.12 13.55 12.73
N ALA A 176 10.34 12.63 12.17
CA ALA A 176 10.37 12.29 10.75
C ALA A 176 9.46 13.24 9.94
N GLU A 177 9.82 13.49 8.69
CA GLU A 177 9.09 14.37 7.78
C GLU A 177 8.30 13.54 6.77
N VAL A 178 6.97 13.71 6.73
CA VAL A 178 6.15 13.10 5.67
C VAL A 178 6.20 13.98 4.43
N VAL A 179 6.89 13.52 3.37
CA VAL A 179 7.06 14.30 2.13
C VAL A 179 5.91 14.09 1.14
N ALA A 180 5.25 12.94 1.21
CA ALA A 180 4.06 12.61 0.42
C ALA A 180 3.29 11.42 1.03
N ILE A 181 2.02 11.32 0.66
CA ILE A 181 1.23 10.09 0.76
C ILE A 181 1.09 9.51 -0.66
N THR A 182 1.15 8.20 -0.82
CA THR A 182 0.86 7.53 -2.09
C THR A 182 -0.07 6.35 -1.89
N SER A 183 -0.85 6.03 -2.94
CA SER A 183 -1.63 4.81 -2.95
C SER A 183 -1.60 4.09 -4.30
N LEU A 184 -1.86 2.78 -4.27
CA LEU A 184 -2.02 2.00 -5.49
C LEU A 184 -3.30 2.40 -6.23
N ILE A 185 -4.40 2.61 -5.51
CA ILE A 185 -5.64 3.15 -6.08
C ILE A 185 -6.00 4.45 -5.37
N GLY A 186 -6.26 5.49 -6.14
CA GLY A 186 -6.73 6.79 -5.70
C GLY A 186 -8.13 7.09 -6.23
N GLY A 187 -8.97 7.73 -5.42
CA GLY A 187 -10.33 8.11 -5.80
C GLY A 187 -10.66 9.53 -5.39
N VAL A 188 -9.78 10.47 -5.70
CA VAL A 188 -9.99 11.91 -5.46
C VAL A 188 -10.15 12.67 -6.77
N ASP A 189 -11.15 13.53 -6.86
CA ASP A 189 -11.40 14.35 -8.05
C ASP A 189 -10.61 15.68 -7.97
N MET A 190 -9.27 15.60 -7.98
CA MET A 190 -8.37 16.77 -7.86
C MET A 190 -7.18 16.67 -8.84
N GLU A 191 -6.81 17.77 -9.50
CA GLU A 191 -5.65 17.79 -10.43
C GLU A 191 -4.30 17.66 -9.71
N GLN A 192 -4.21 18.19 -8.48
CA GLN A 192 -3.06 18.04 -7.58
C GLN A 192 -3.60 17.68 -6.21
N PRO A 193 -3.81 16.39 -5.93
CA PRO A 193 -4.49 16.00 -4.73
C PRO A 193 -3.59 16.22 -3.50
N THR A 194 -4.21 16.70 -2.43
CA THR A 194 -3.59 16.81 -1.11
C THR A 194 -4.47 16.10 -0.09
N VAL A 195 -3.84 15.57 0.95
CA VAL A 195 -4.50 15.03 2.12
C VAL A 195 -4.30 16.00 3.27
N ARG A 196 -5.42 16.49 3.78
CA ARG A 196 -5.43 17.31 4.98
C ARG A 196 -5.28 16.44 6.22
N VAL A 197 -4.17 16.60 6.90
CA VAL A 197 -3.85 15.94 8.17
C VAL A 197 -4.10 16.91 9.31
N ILE A 198 -4.64 16.41 10.43
CA ILE A 198 -4.88 17.20 11.63
C ILE A 198 -4.10 16.56 12.77
N ASP A 199 -3.22 17.32 13.41
CA ASP A 199 -2.57 16.88 14.63
C ASP A 199 -3.62 16.69 15.74
N PRO A 200 -3.74 15.49 16.34
CA PRO A 200 -4.78 15.20 17.32
C PRO A 200 -4.55 15.88 18.68
N VAL A 201 -3.34 16.35 18.95
CA VAL A 201 -2.93 17.03 20.19
C VAL A 201 -3.01 18.54 20.03
N SER A 202 -2.39 19.10 18.98
CA SER A 202 -2.33 20.56 18.76
C SER A 202 -3.54 21.10 18.00
N GLY A 203 -4.20 20.26 17.20
CA GLY A 203 -5.27 20.67 16.28
C GLY A 203 -4.76 21.41 15.03
N GLU A 204 -3.45 21.50 14.84
CA GLU A 204 -2.85 22.09 13.65
C GLU A 204 -3.18 21.25 12.41
N ALA A 205 -3.47 21.90 11.30
CA ALA A 205 -3.79 21.24 10.04
C ALA A 205 -2.67 21.46 9.02
N THR A 206 -2.22 20.36 8.41
CA THR A 206 -1.17 20.35 7.40
C THR A 206 -1.70 19.68 6.13
N GLU A 207 -1.42 20.27 4.97
CA GLU A 207 -1.73 19.68 3.67
C GLU A 207 -0.51 18.88 3.21
N VAL A 208 -0.70 17.58 2.96
CA VAL A 208 0.35 16.67 2.50
C VAL A 208 0.06 16.28 1.05
N PRO A 209 1.04 16.35 0.13
CA PRO A 209 0.85 15.90 -1.25
C PRO A 209 0.39 14.44 -1.33
N PHE A 210 -0.53 14.14 -2.23
CA PHE A 210 -1.03 12.79 -2.46
C PHE A 210 -0.72 12.36 -3.90
N VAL A 211 -0.20 11.15 -4.07
CA VAL A 211 0.19 10.57 -5.35
C VAL A 211 -0.60 9.29 -5.61
N GLU A 212 -1.46 9.33 -6.62
CA GLU A 212 -2.32 8.22 -7.02
C GLU A 212 -1.66 7.39 -8.13
N THR A 213 -1.46 6.10 -7.91
CA THR A 213 -0.89 5.22 -8.95
C THR A 213 -1.89 4.93 -10.05
N PHE A 214 -3.13 4.57 -9.70
CA PHE A 214 -4.25 4.44 -10.63
C PHE A 214 -5.45 5.20 -10.10
N HIS A 215 -6.16 5.92 -10.97
CA HIS A 215 -7.45 6.49 -10.57
C HIS A 215 -8.54 5.41 -10.55
N GLU A 216 -9.43 5.46 -9.56
CA GLU A 216 -10.58 4.56 -9.39
C GLU A 216 -11.44 4.50 -10.66
N SER A 217 -11.62 5.64 -11.33
CA SER A 217 -12.36 5.77 -12.59
C SER A 217 -11.74 5.01 -13.77
N GLU A 218 -10.46 4.65 -13.69
CA GLU A 218 -9.80 3.85 -14.72
C GLU A 218 -10.03 2.34 -14.56
N LEU A 219 -10.54 1.91 -13.41
CA LEU A 219 -10.61 0.50 -13.02
C LEU A 219 -12.04 -0.07 -13.04
N HIS A 220 -13.04 0.81 -13.23
CA HIS A 220 -14.46 0.46 -13.39
C HIS A 220 -14.97 0.69 -14.82
#